data_AF-A0A382ISP9-F1
#
_entry.id   AF-A0A382ISP9-F1
#
_cell.length_a   1.000
_cell.length_b   1.000
_cell.length_c   1.000
_cell.angle_alpha   90.00
_cell.angle_beta   90.00
_cell.angle_gamma   90.00
#
_symmetry.space_group_name_H-M   'P 1'
#
loop_
_entity.id
_entity.type
_entity.pdbx_description
1 polymer ?
#
loop_
_entity_poly.entity_id
_entity_poly.type
_entity_poly.pdbx_seq_one_letter_code
_entity_poly.pdbx_strand_id
1 'polypeptide(L)'
;MYEPTQLLLQLQQQAPVTAHCIYLFFGLSIGSFLNVVVHRLPIMLKQEWQSEARLLLDVQVPGKQESKRYNLVTPRSACPACGQPISAIHNIPLISYLLLKGRCASCQARIALRYPLLELVT
;
A
#
# COMPACT_ATOMS: atom_id res chain seq x y z
N MET A 1 41.49 16.52 13.20
CA MET A 1 40.64 16.13 12.05
C MET A 1 39.49 15.35 12.65
N TYR A 2 38.33 15.96 12.84
CA TYR A 2 37.20 15.25 13.43
C TYR A 2 36.65 14.28 12.38
N GLU A 3 36.61 13.00 12.70
CA GLU A 3 36.00 11.97 11.85
C GLU A 3 34.51 12.30 11.66
N PRO A 4 33.95 12.19 10.43
CA PRO A 4 32.56 12.54 10.15
C PRO A 4 31.54 11.77 11.02
N THR A 5 31.94 10.60 11.54
CA THR A 5 31.17 9.79 12.48
C THR A 5 30.98 10.45 13.85
N GLN A 6 31.97 11.19 14.36
CA GLN A 6 31.89 11.85 15.66
C GLN A 6 30.94 13.05 15.63
N LEU A 7 30.89 13.75 14.50
CA LEU A 7 29.98 14.89 14.29
C LEU A 7 28.52 14.41 14.25
N LEU A 8 28.26 13.27 13.61
CA LEU A 8 26.93 12.63 13.60
C LEU A 8 26.49 12.16 15.00
N LEU A 9 27.40 11.57 15.78
CA LEU A 9 27.12 11.13 17.15
C LEU A 9 26.79 12.31 18.08
N GLN A 10 27.49 13.43 17.95
CA GLN A 10 27.21 14.64 18.73
C GLN A 10 25.84 15.25 18.36
N LEU A 11 25.50 15.30 17.06
CA LEU A 11 24.18 15.75 16.61
C LEU A 11 23.05 14.84 17.13
N GLN A 12 23.29 13.52 17.18
CA GLN A 12 22.33 12.55 17.70
C GLN A 12 22.10 12.69 19.22
N GLN A 13 23.12 13.10 19.99
CA GLN A 13 22.96 13.32 21.44
C GLN A 13 22.25 14.63 21.79
N GLN A 14 22.32 15.65 20.93
CA GLN A 14 21.67 16.95 21.18
C GLN A 14 20.15 16.91 21.01
N ALA A 15 19.65 16.07 20.09
CA ALA A 15 18.21 15.91 19.86
C ALA A 15 17.90 14.44 19.48
N PRO A 16 18.03 13.49 20.42
CA PRO A 16 17.87 12.07 20.11
C PRO A 16 16.46 11.76 19.61
N VAL A 17 15.43 12.41 20.16
CA VAL A 17 14.04 12.19 19.74
C VAL A 17 13.81 12.57 18.29
N THR A 18 14.35 13.70 17.81
CA THR A 18 14.14 14.13 16.42
C THR A 18 14.80 13.18 15.43
N ALA A 19 16.01 12.72 15.72
CA ALA A 19 16.70 11.72 14.90
C ALA A 19 15.89 10.41 14.80
N HIS A 20 15.40 9.87 15.92
CA HIS A 20 14.58 8.66 15.93
C HIS A 20 13.24 8.86 15.20
N CYS A 21 12.57 10.01 15.37
CA CYS A 21 11.36 10.35 14.64
C CYS A 21 11.60 10.37 13.12
N ILE A 22 12.73 10.92 12.68
CA ILE A 22 13.13 10.94 11.26
C ILE A 22 13.32 9.50 10.76
N TYR A 23 14.11 8.68 11.45
CA TYR A 23 14.33 7.28 11.06
C TYR A 23 13.03 6.48 11.01
N LEU A 24 12.14 6.66 11.99
CA LEU A 24 10.83 6.02 12.01
C LEU A 24 9.95 6.48 10.84
N PHE A 25 9.91 7.79 10.57
CA PHE A 25 9.13 8.34 9.46
C PHE A 25 9.59 7.78 8.11
N PHE A 26 10.90 7.79 7.85
CA PHE A 26 11.46 7.24 6.62
C PHE A 26 11.28 5.72 6.55
N GLY A 27 11.50 5.00 7.64
CA GLY A 27 11.29 3.56 7.72
C GLY A 27 9.85 3.15 7.40
N LEU A 28 8.87 3.83 8.01
CA LEU A 28 7.45 3.60 7.75
C LEU A 28 7.05 3.99 6.32
N SER A 29 7.57 5.10 5.80
CA SER A 29 7.29 5.55 4.43
C SER A 29 7.84 4.58 3.39
N ILE A 30 9.08 4.12 3.56
CA ILE A 30 9.74 3.15 2.68
C ILE A 30 9.07 1.78 2.80
N GLY A 31 8.80 1.32 4.02
CA GLY A 31 8.13 0.04 4.26
C GLY A 31 6.73 -0.02 3.64
N SER A 32 5.93 1.04 3.81
CA SER A 32 4.60 1.15 3.20
C SER A 32 4.65 1.06 1.67
N PHE A 33 5.62 1.74 1.04
CA PHE A 33 5.81 1.67 -0.40
C PHE A 33 6.23 0.26 -0.86
N LEU A 34 7.19 -0.36 -0.17
CA LEU A 34 7.63 -1.72 -0.49
C LEU A 34 6.50 -2.73 -0.38
N ASN A 35 5.62 -2.59 0.61
CA ASN A 35 4.44 -3.45 0.76
C ASN A 35 3.53 -3.40 -0.49
N VAL A 36 3.31 -2.19 -1.04
CA VAL A 36 2.54 -2.00 -2.28
C VAL A 36 3.22 -2.67 -3.46
N VAL A 37 4.54 -2.50 -3.60
CA VAL A 37 5.31 -3.08 -4.71
C VAL A 37 5.31 -4.61 -4.65
N VAL A 38 5.64 -5.18 -3.49
CA VAL A 38 5.72 -6.65 -3.29
C VAL A 38 4.38 -7.31 -3.61
N HIS A 39 3.27 -6.72 -3.20
CA HIS A 39 1.95 -7.30 -3.47
C HIS A 39 1.51 -7.10 -4.93
N ARG A 40 1.70 -5.91 -5.52
CA ARG A 40 1.10 -5.57 -6.82
C ARG A 40 1.93 -6.00 -8.03
N LEU A 41 3.25 -5.93 -7.95
CA LEU A 41 4.15 -6.28 -9.05
C LEU A 41 3.94 -7.70 -9.61
N PRO A 42 3.86 -8.78 -8.80
CA PRO A 42 3.69 -10.12 -9.34
C PRO A 42 2.35 -10.32 -10.06
N ILE A 43 1.31 -9.62 -9.61
CA ILE A 43 -0.03 -9.69 -10.21
C ILE A 43 -0.03 -9.04 -11.59
N MET A 44 0.63 -7.87 -11.71
CA MET A 44 0.77 -7.17 -13.00
C MET A 44 1.51 -8.03 -14.03
N LEU A 45 2.67 -8.58 -13.65
CA LEU A 45 3.47 -9.45 -14.51
C LEU A 45 2.69 -10.70 -14.95
N LYS A 46 1.95 -11.32 -14.02
CA LYS A 46 1.11 -12.49 -14.34
C LYS A 46 -0.01 -12.14 -15.32
N GLN A 47 -0.63 -10.97 -15.19
CA GLN A 47 -1.69 -10.52 -16.09
C GLN A 47 -1.16 -10.23 -17.50
N GLU A 48 0.00 -9.57 -17.60
CA GLU A 48 0.68 -9.26 -18.86
C GLU A 48 1.10 -10.54 -19.59
N TRP A 49 1.73 -11.47 -18.88
CA TRP A 49 2.09 -12.78 -19.42
C TRP A 49 0.87 -13.56 -19.92
N GLN A 50 -0.26 -13.50 -19.20
CA GLN A 50 -1.51 -14.11 -19.64
C GLN A 50 -2.12 -13.43 -20.87
N SER A 51 -1.89 -12.13 -21.09
CA SER A 51 -2.34 -11.46 -22.32
C SER A 51 -1.47 -11.83 -23.52
N GLU A 52 -0.16 -11.89 -23.35
CA GLU A 52 0.78 -12.28 -24.41
C GLU A 52 0.56 -13.74 -24.83
N ALA A 53 0.43 -14.65 -23.87
CA ALA A 53 0.15 -16.06 -24.17
C ALA A 53 -1.15 -16.25 -24.95
N ARG A 54 -2.19 -15.44 -24.68
CA ARG A 54 -3.45 -15.49 -25.45
C ARG A 54 -3.31 -15.00 -26.87
N LEU A 55 -2.49 -13.96 -27.09
CA LEU A 55 -2.18 -13.46 -28.43
C LEU A 55 -1.39 -14.51 -29.23
N LEU A 56 -0.39 -15.14 -28.61
CA LEU A 56 0.45 -16.14 -29.27
C LEU A 56 -0.31 -17.44 -29.61
N LEU A 57 -1.26 -17.84 -28.77
CA LEU A 57 -2.04 -19.08 -28.96
C LEU A 57 -3.35 -18.87 -29.73
N ASP A 58 -3.64 -17.63 -30.18
CA ASP A 58 -4.91 -17.20 -30.81
C ASP A 58 -6.17 -17.68 -30.05
N VAL A 59 -6.09 -17.71 -28.71
CA VAL A 59 -7.18 -18.19 -27.86
C VAL A 59 -8.20 -17.07 -27.71
N GLN A 60 -9.27 -17.15 -28.49
CA GLN A 60 -10.43 -16.28 -28.36
C GLN A 60 -11.26 -16.69 -27.14
N VAL A 61 -11.27 -15.84 -26.11
CA VAL A 61 -12.10 -16.03 -24.92
C VAL A 61 -13.35 -15.16 -25.06
N PRO A 62 -14.53 -15.74 -25.33
CA PRO A 62 -15.76 -14.95 -25.43
C PRO A 62 -16.08 -14.29 -24.09
N GLY A 63 -16.34 -12.98 -24.10
CA GLY A 63 -16.81 -12.23 -22.93
C GLY A 63 -15.75 -11.58 -22.03
N LYS A 64 -14.46 -11.55 -22.40
CA LYS A 64 -13.44 -10.86 -21.59
C LYS A 64 -13.54 -9.34 -21.77
N GLN A 65 -14.25 -8.69 -20.84
CA GLN A 65 -14.27 -7.24 -20.68
C GLN A 65 -12.83 -6.69 -20.54
N GLU A 66 -12.52 -5.63 -21.28
CA GLU A 66 -11.26 -4.88 -21.20
C GLU A 66 -10.87 -4.68 -19.74
N SER A 67 -9.69 -5.19 -19.34
CA SER A 67 -9.28 -5.13 -17.95
C SER A 67 -9.08 -3.67 -17.55
N LYS A 68 -9.84 -3.24 -16.54
CA LYS A 68 -9.60 -1.97 -15.83
C LYS A 68 -8.10 -1.91 -15.49
N ARG A 69 -7.39 -0.86 -15.92
CA ARG A 69 -5.93 -0.71 -15.72
C ARG A 69 -5.53 -1.06 -14.28
N TYR A 70 -4.84 -2.19 -14.11
CA TYR A 70 -4.28 -2.62 -12.85
C TYR A 70 -2.79 -2.29 -12.86
N ASN A 71 -2.39 -1.31 -12.05
CA ASN A 71 -1.00 -0.90 -11.91
C ASN A 71 -0.67 -0.66 -10.43
N LEU A 72 0.51 -0.10 -10.14
CA LEU A 72 0.95 0.20 -8.78
C LEU A 72 0.02 1.18 -8.05
N VAL A 73 -0.68 2.05 -8.80
CA VAL A 73 -1.52 3.16 -8.30
C VAL A 73 -3.02 2.87 -8.46
N THR A 74 -3.41 2.01 -9.41
CA THR A 74 -4.81 1.72 -9.77
C THR A 74 -5.10 0.22 -9.69
N PRO A 75 -6.31 -0.21 -9.30
CA PRO A 75 -7.44 0.61 -8.88
C PRO A 75 -7.20 1.23 -7.50
N ARG A 76 -7.81 2.40 -7.26
CA ARG A 76 -7.91 2.97 -5.92
C ARG A 76 -8.63 1.96 -5.04
N SER A 77 -8.21 1.87 -3.77
CA SER A 77 -8.93 1.13 -2.74
C SER A 77 -10.40 1.52 -2.81
N ALA A 78 -11.31 0.56 -2.96
CA ALA A 78 -12.74 0.82 -3.06
C ALA A 78 -13.47 -0.04 -2.04
N CYS A 79 -14.58 0.47 -1.52
CA CYS A 79 -15.39 -0.30 -0.59
C CYS A 79 -15.94 -1.56 -1.29
N PRO A 80 -15.77 -2.77 -0.70
CA PRO A 80 -16.27 -3.99 -1.31
C PRO A 80 -17.81 -4.08 -1.35
N ALA A 81 -18.51 -3.30 -0.52
CA ALA A 81 -19.97 -3.30 -0.45
C ALA A 81 -20.62 -2.28 -1.42
N CYS A 82 -20.05 -1.08 -1.58
CA CYS A 82 -20.65 -0.02 -2.40
C CYS A 82 -19.80 0.44 -3.58
N GLY A 83 -18.56 -0.04 -3.73
CA GLY A 83 -17.66 0.31 -4.82
C GLY A 83 -17.13 1.75 -4.78
N GLN A 84 -17.51 2.56 -3.78
CA GLN A 84 -17.00 3.93 -3.63
C GLN A 84 -15.49 3.91 -3.42
N PRO A 85 -14.72 4.74 -4.16
CA PRO A 85 -13.29 4.89 -3.92
C PRO A 85 -13.06 5.43 -2.51
N ILE A 86 -12.19 4.76 -1.78
CA ILE A 86 -11.73 5.17 -0.46
C ILE A 86 -10.75 6.34 -0.69
N SER A 87 -11.03 7.46 -0.01
CA SER A 87 -10.16 8.64 -0.02
C SER A 87 -8.74 8.28 0.42
N ALA A 88 -7.72 8.96 -0.12
CA ALA A 88 -6.32 8.75 0.26
C ALA A 88 -6.08 8.92 1.78
N ILE A 89 -6.86 9.78 2.44
CA ILE A 89 -6.79 9.97 3.90
C ILE A 89 -7.27 8.72 4.65
N HIS A 90 -8.16 7.93 4.04
CA HIS A 90 -8.68 6.68 4.59
C HIS A 90 -7.84 5.44 4.22
N ASN A 91 -6.72 5.62 3.51
CA ASN A 91 -5.78 4.54 3.17
C ASN A 91 -4.77 4.25 4.30
N ILE A 92 -4.76 5.00 5.41
CA ILE A 92 -3.92 4.68 6.58
C ILE A 92 -4.70 3.68 7.44
N PRO A 93 -4.46 2.36 7.34
CA PRO A 93 -5.50 1.39 7.69
C PRO A 93 -5.83 1.42 9.17
N LEU A 94 -4.84 1.54 10.06
CA LEU A 94 -5.10 1.61 11.51
C LEU A 94 -5.87 2.87 11.94
N ILE A 95 -5.40 4.06 11.51
CA ILE A 95 -5.99 5.34 11.92
C ILE A 95 -7.40 5.49 11.36
N SER A 96 -7.56 5.17 10.07
CA SER A 96 -8.85 5.24 9.39
C SER A 96 -9.84 4.25 9.98
N TYR A 97 -9.40 3.03 10.31
CA TYR A 97 -10.25 1.99 10.88
C TYR A 97 -10.73 2.35 12.29
N LEU A 98 -9.86 2.92 13.13
CA LEU A 98 -10.23 3.40 14.46
C LEU A 98 -11.24 4.56 14.37
N LEU A 99 -10.98 5.56 13.52
CA LEU A 99 -11.86 6.71 13.34
C LEU A 99 -13.22 6.32 12.75
N LEU A 100 -13.22 5.40 11.78
CA LEU A 100 -14.44 4.92 11.11
C LEU A 100 -15.08 3.72 11.83
N LYS A 101 -14.54 3.29 12.98
CA LYS A 101 -15.00 2.11 13.76
C LYS A 101 -15.17 0.85 12.90
N GLY A 102 -14.27 0.64 11.95
CA GLY A 102 -14.30 -0.48 11.01
C GLY A 102 -15.44 -0.47 10.00
N ARG A 103 -15.99 0.71 9.68
CA ARG A 103 -17.09 0.87 8.72
C ARG A 103 -16.69 1.74 7.53
N CYS A 104 -17.34 1.53 6.40
CA CYS A 104 -17.20 2.43 5.25
C CYS A 104 -17.79 3.80 5.57
N ALA A 105 -17.07 4.88 5.23
CA ALA A 105 -17.53 6.26 5.40
C ALA A 105 -18.84 6.57 4.64
N SER A 106 -19.06 5.94 3.47
CA SER A 106 -20.26 6.18 2.66
C SER A 106 -21.43 5.24 2.99
N CYS A 107 -21.20 3.93 3.02
CA CYS A 107 -22.31 2.96 3.13
C CYS A 107 -22.42 2.31 4.52
N GLN A 108 -21.55 2.65 5.47
CA GLN A 108 -21.52 2.09 6.84
C GLN A 108 -21.35 0.56 6.91
N ALA A 109 -21.08 -0.11 5.77
CA ALA A 109 -20.80 -1.54 5.74
C ALA A 109 -19.52 -1.86 6.51
N ARG A 110 -19.51 -2.99 7.22
CA ARG A 110 -18.33 -3.45 7.97
C ARG A 110 -17.21 -3.83 7.00
N ILE A 111 -16.02 -3.29 7.25
CA ILE A 111 -14.80 -3.65 6.55
C ILE A 111 -14.11 -4.75 7.37
N ALA A 112 -13.88 -5.91 6.76
CA ALA A 112 -13.29 -7.07 7.44
C ALA A 112 -11.90 -6.75 8.00
N LEU A 113 -11.65 -7.15 9.25
CA LEU A 113 -10.45 -6.88 10.05
C LEU A 113 -9.17 -7.58 9.54
N ARG A 114 -9.22 -8.26 8.39
CA ARG A 114 -8.10 -9.06 7.87
C ARG A 114 -6.89 -8.21 7.47
N TYR A 115 -7.10 -6.97 7.06
CA TYR A 115 -6.04 -6.05 6.63
C TYR A 115 -5.28 -5.38 7.79
N PRO A 116 -5.94 -4.76 8.81
CA PRO A 116 -5.21 -4.11 9.90
C PRO A 116 -4.40 -5.08 10.78
N LEU A 117 -4.80 -6.35 10.89
CA LEU A 117 -4.05 -7.34 11.65
C LEU A 117 -2.74 -7.76 10.97
N LEU A 118 -2.69 -7.77 9.63
CA LEU A 118 -1.46 -8.08 8.89
C LEU A 118 -0.44 -6.95 8.98
N GLU A 119 -0.89 -5.69 8.98
CA GLU A 119 -0.01 -4.53 9.22
C GLU A 119 0.50 -4.44 10.66
N LEU A 120 -0.20 -5.02 11.64
CA LEU A 120 0.27 -5.03 13.03
C LEU A 120 1.37 -6.07 13.27
N VAL A 121 1.48 -7.06 12.38
CA VAL A 121 2.40 -8.20 12.49
C VAL A 121 3.68 -7.99 11.67
N THR A 122 3.73 -6.98 10.80
CA THR A 122 4.88 -6.70 9.91
C THR A 122 5.41 -5.29 10.15
#